data_AF-A0A1X0ZZE7-F1
#
_entry.id   AF-A0A1X0ZZE7-F1
#
_cell.length_a   1.000
_cell.length_b   1.000
_cell.length_c   1.000
_cell.angle_alpha   90.00
_cell.angle_beta   90.00
_cell.angle_gamma   90.00
#
_symmetry.space_group_name_H-M   'P 1'
#
loop_
_entity.id
_entity.type
_entity.pdbx_description
1 polymer ?
#
loop_
_entity_poly.entity_id
_entity_poly.type
_entity_poly.pdbx_seq_one_letter_code
_entity_poly.pdbx_strand_id
1 'polypeptide(L)'
;MRYQVGTHGVGGRNESWYYAEYNKATGRAYWVHEWSNMNSGLQVTDGEKKIPLEEAGGQSFYEKAVEVIQANHPEWQPLKG
;
A
#
# COMPACT_ATOMS: atom_id res chain seq x y z
N MET A 1 11.36 3.66 0.21
CA MET A 1 10.57 4.89 0.43
C MET A 1 9.11 4.53 0.30
N ARG A 2 8.23 5.07 1.15
CA ARG A 2 6.80 4.77 1.19
C ARG A 2 5.99 6.01 0.79
N TYR A 3 5.05 5.85 -0.12
CA TYR A 3 4.21 6.91 -0.67
C TYR A 3 2.75 6.59 -0.40
N GLN A 4 2.02 7.48 0.25
CA GLN A 4 0.60 7.25 0.52
C GLN A 4 -0.23 7.42 -0.75
N VAL A 5 -1.04 6.41 -1.06
CA VAL A 5 -1.87 6.37 -2.28
C VAL A 5 -3.36 6.44 -1.98
N GLY A 6 -3.75 6.12 -0.75
CA GLY A 6 -5.14 6.17 -0.33
C GLY A 6 -5.33 5.96 1.16
N THR A 7 -6.54 6.23 1.62
CA THR A 7 -7.00 5.97 2.99
C THR A 7 -8.47 5.57 2.98
N HIS A 8 -8.89 4.83 3.99
CA HIS A 8 -10.27 4.45 4.22
C HIS A 8 -10.60 4.51 5.71
N GLY A 9 -11.81 4.94 6.07
CA GLY A 9 -12.32 4.86 7.44
C GLY A 9 -11.65 5.76 8.49
N VAL A 10 -10.78 6.69 8.09
CA VAL A 10 -10.01 7.55 9.01
C VAL A 10 -10.93 8.40 9.89
N GLY A 11 -10.73 8.36 11.21
CA GLY A 11 -11.53 9.06 12.21
C GLY A 11 -12.68 8.24 12.84
N GLY A 12 -12.65 6.91 12.73
CA GLY A 12 -13.69 6.02 13.28
C GLY A 12 -13.23 4.58 13.52
N ARG A 13 -14.17 3.63 13.50
CA ARG A 13 -13.85 2.19 13.55
C ARG A 13 -13.39 1.72 12.16
N ASN A 14 -12.26 1.01 12.12
CA ASN A 14 -11.66 0.37 10.94
C ASN A 14 -10.97 1.35 9.98
N GLU A 15 -9.88 1.93 10.46
CA GLU A 15 -9.02 2.79 9.67
C GLU A 15 -8.10 1.94 8.79
N SER A 16 -7.83 2.42 7.58
CA SER A 16 -6.89 1.79 6.67
C SER A 16 -6.13 2.85 5.89
N TRP A 17 -4.83 2.61 5.72
CA TRP A 17 -3.93 3.42 4.92
C TRP A 17 -3.25 2.55 3.88
N TYR A 18 -3.15 3.08 2.68
CA TYR A 18 -2.61 2.38 1.53
C TYR A 18 -1.40 3.13 1.01
N TYR A 19 -0.35 2.39 0.72
CA TYR A 19 0.92 2.96 0.27
C TYR A 19 1.50 2.17 -0.89
N ALA A 20 2.26 2.88 -1.72
CA ALA A 20 3.23 2.28 -2.61
C ALA A 20 4.62 2.40 -1.97
N GLU A 21 5.38 1.31 -1.94
CA GLU A 21 6.72 1.32 -1.35
C GLU A 21 7.75 0.84 -2.37
N TYR A 22 8.80 1.63 -2.59
CA TYR A 22 9.93 1.24 -3.42
C TYR A 22 11.15 0.90 -2.58
N ASN A 23 11.70 -0.31 -2.78
CA ASN A 23 12.96 -0.74 -2.20
C ASN A 23 14.08 -0.59 -3.23
N LYS A 24 14.87 0.48 -3.06
CA LYS A 24 15.98 0.80 -3.96
C LYS A 24 17.11 -0.25 -3.96
N ALA A 25 17.29 -0.99 -2.86
CA ALA A 25 18.33 -2.01 -2.76
C ALA A 25 18.03 -3.24 -3.63
N THR A 26 16.74 -3.57 -3.77
CA THR A 26 16.29 -4.73 -4.56
C THR A 26 15.64 -4.34 -5.88
N GLY A 27 15.40 -3.05 -6.12
CA GLY A 27 14.67 -2.54 -7.27
C GLY A 27 13.20 -2.92 -7.30
N ARG A 28 12.63 -3.39 -6.18
CA ARG A 28 11.24 -3.89 -6.11
C ARG A 28 10.28 -2.85 -5.56
N ALA A 29 9.09 -2.80 -6.14
CA ALA A 29 7.96 -2.01 -5.63
C ALA A 29 6.95 -2.93 -4.94
N TYR A 30 6.24 -2.37 -3.96
CA TYR A 30 5.25 -3.08 -3.16
C TYR A 30 4.00 -2.23 -2.98
N TRP A 31 2.86 -2.90 -2.98
CA TRP A 31 1.63 -2.37 -2.40
C TRP A 31 1.63 -2.68 -0.91
N VAL A 32 1.35 -1.69 -0.08
CA VAL A 32 1.25 -1.85 1.37
C VAL A 32 -0.12 -1.38 1.84
N HIS A 33 -0.74 -2.17 2.70
CA HIS A 33 -1.96 -1.82 3.42
C HIS A 33 -1.72 -1.94 4.90
N GLU A 34 -1.87 -0.83 5.61
CA GLU A 34 -1.89 -0.75 7.05
C GLU A 34 -3.33 -0.55 7.52
N TRP A 35 -3.74 -1.19 8.60
CA TRP A 35 -5.07 -1.01 9.18
C TRP A 35 -5.02 -0.93 10.70
N SER A 36 -6.01 -0.23 11.26
CA SER A 36 -6.29 -0.15 12.68
C SER A 36 -7.78 -0.36 12.91
N ASN A 37 -8.14 -1.46 13.59
CA ASN A 37 -9.53 -1.84 13.84
C ASN A 37 -9.81 -1.78 15.34
N MET A 38 -10.85 -1.05 15.73
CA MET A 38 -11.34 -1.03 17.11
C MET A 38 -12.53 -1.98 17.26
N ASN A 39 -12.38 -3.01 18.09
CA ASN A 39 -13.43 -4.01 18.32
C ASN A 39 -14.54 -3.51 19.26
N SER A 40 -15.55 -4.37 19.50
CA SER A 40 -16.68 -4.06 20.39
C SER A 40 -16.27 -3.84 21.86
N GLY A 41 -15.09 -4.32 22.27
CA GLY A 41 -14.50 -4.12 23.59
C GLY A 41 -13.56 -2.91 23.69
N LEU A 42 -13.59 -2.00 22.71
CA LEU A 42 -12.69 -0.83 22.61
C LEU A 42 -11.20 -1.18 22.51
N GLN A 43 -10.85 -2.43 22.24
CA GLN A 43 -9.48 -2.83 21.98
C GLN A 43 -9.14 -2.53 20.52
N VAL A 44 -7.97 -1.94 20.32
CA VAL A 44 -7.42 -1.65 18.99
C VAL A 44 -6.52 -2.79 18.56
N THR A 45 -6.70 -3.25 17.33
CA THR A 45 -5.82 -4.22 16.67
C THR A 45 -5.30 -3.62 15.38
N ASP A 46 -3.98 -3.58 15.24
CA ASP A 46 -3.31 -3.05 14.06
C ASP A 46 -2.70 -4.18 13.22
N GLY A 47 -2.49 -3.92 11.93
CA GLY A 47 -1.78 -4.85 11.06
C GLY A 47 -1.27 -4.20 9.78
N GLU A 48 -0.31 -4.87 9.15
CA GLU A 48 0.24 -4.48 7.86
C GLU A 48 0.26 -5.69 6.92
N LYS A 49 -0.11 -5.46 5.67
CA LYS A 49 0.06 -6.41 4.57
C LYS A 49 0.86 -5.76 3.47
N LYS A 50 1.94 -6.43 3.05
CA LYS A 50 2.83 -5.99 2.00
C LYS A 50 2.87 -7.04 0.88
N ILE A 51 2.56 -6.62 -0.34
CA ILE A 51 2.50 -7.48 -1.52
C ILE A 51 3.38 -6.84 -2.60
N PRO A 52 4.24 -7.59 -3.32
CA PRO A 52 4.93 -7.07 -4.50
C PRO A 52 3.94 -6.45 -5.47
N LEU A 53 4.27 -5.27 -6.02
CA LEU A 53 3.31 -4.51 -6.82
C LEU A 53 2.84 -5.32 -8.04
N GLU A 54 3.73 -6.13 -8.60
CA GLU A 54 3.45 -7.05 -9.73
C GLU A 54 2.35 -8.08 -9.42
N GLU A 55 2.19 -8.46 -8.15
CA GLU A 55 1.18 -9.42 -7.68
C GLU A 55 -0.03 -8.73 -7.04
N ALA A 56 0.03 -7.41 -6.85
CA ALA A 56 -1.02 -6.61 -6.23
C ALA A 56 -2.15 -6.21 -7.20
N GLY A 57 -2.20 -6.83 -8.38
CA GLY A 57 -3.28 -6.63 -9.35
C GLY A 57 -4.65 -6.84 -8.71
N GLY A 58 -5.52 -5.83 -8.80
CA GLY A 58 -6.86 -5.85 -8.21
C GLY A 58 -6.96 -5.44 -6.74
N GLN A 59 -5.85 -5.06 -6.09
CA GLN A 59 -5.90 -4.44 -4.76
C GLN A 59 -6.41 -2.99 -4.82
N SER A 60 -6.94 -2.49 -3.70
CA SER A 60 -7.40 -1.11 -3.59
C SER A 60 -6.26 -0.13 -3.87
N PHE A 61 -6.53 0.92 -4.66
CA PHE A 61 -5.51 1.90 -5.05
C PHE A 61 -4.31 1.33 -5.83
N TYR A 62 -4.41 0.13 -6.40
CA TYR A 62 -3.33 -0.48 -7.18
C TYR A 62 -2.84 0.41 -8.32
N GLU A 63 -3.74 0.91 -9.17
CA GLU A 63 -3.37 1.77 -10.30
C GLU A 63 -2.62 3.03 -9.84
N LYS A 64 -3.12 3.67 -8.76
CA LYS A 64 -2.48 4.83 -8.17
C LYS A 64 -1.11 4.52 -7.56
N ALA A 65 -0.94 3.32 -7.00
CA ALA A 65 0.36 2.86 -6.53
C ALA A 65 1.37 2.68 -7.66
N VAL A 66 0.93 2.13 -8.81
CA VAL A 66 1.76 2.04 -10.02
C VAL A 66 2.15 3.43 -10.52
N GLU A 67 1.19 4.34 -10.66
CA GLU A 67 1.43 5.72 -11.12
C GLU A 67 2.45 6.45 -10.24
N VAL A 68 2.28 6.39 -8.92
CA VAL A 68 3.17 7.07 -7.97
C VAL A 68 4.58 6.49 -8.02
N ILE A 69 4.72 5.17 -8.13
CA ILE A 69 6.04 4.54 -8.25
C ILE A 69 6.67 4.93 -9.58
N GLN A 70 5.96 4.88 -10.71
CA GLN A 70 6.52 5.29 -12.00
C GLN A 70 6.92 6.77 -12.04
N ALA A 71 6.16 7.64 -11.38
CA ALA A 71 6.46 9.07 -11.32
C ALA A 71 7.70 9.39 -10.47
N ASN A 72 7.92 8.64 -9.38
CA ASN A 72 9.04 8.87 -8.45
C ASN A 72 10.28 8.01 -8.76
N HIS A 73 10.07 6.86 -9.39
CA HIS A 73 11.06 5.85 -9.72
C HIS A 73 10.86 5.39 -11.16
N PRO A 74 11.18 6.24 -12.16
CA PRO A 74 11.06 5.88 -13.58
C PRO A 74 11.97 4.71 -13.98
N GLU A 75 13.00 4.40 -13.18
CA GLU A 75 13.82 3.20 -13.33
C GLU A 75 13.07 1.90 -13.01
N TRP A 76 11.98 1.99 -12.24
CA TRP A 76 11.12 0.85 -11.96
C TRP A 76 10.17 0.65 -13.13
N GLN A 77 10.25 -0.52 -13.76
CA GLN A 77 9.28 -0.94 -14.76
C GLN A 77 8.51 -2.14 -14.21
N PRO A 78 7.16 -2.13 -14.26
CA PRO A 78 6.40 -3.33 -13.96
C PRO A 78 6.83 -4.41 -14.96
N LEU A 79 7.20 -5.59 -14.46
CA LEU A 79 7.38 -6.75 -15.34
C LEU A 79 6.01 -7.00 -15.98
N LYS A 80 5.89 -6.64 -17.26
CA LYS A 80 4.72 -7.02 -18.05
C LYS A 80 4.70 -8.54 -18.09
N GLY A 81 3.79 -9.14 -17.33
CA GLY A 81 3.46 -10.56 -17.45
C GLY A 81 2.97 -10.92 -18.84
#